data_AF-A0A9D4UWY6-F1
#
_entry.id   AF-A0A9D4UWY6-F1
#
_cell.length_a   1.000
_cell.length_b   1.000
_cell.length_c   1.000
_cell.angle_alpha   90.00
_cell.angle_beta   90.00
_cell.angle_gamma   90.00
#
_symmetry.space_group_name_H-M   'P 1'
#
loop_
_entity.id
_entity.type
_entity.pdbx_description
1 polymer ?
#
loop_
_entity_poly.entity_id
_entity_poly.type
_entity_poly.pdbx_seq_one_letter_code
_entity_poly.pdbx_strand_id
1 'polypeptide(L)'
;MGILAADAMAPSLLPSRLRRPQSPKTRIVVSFLPAEGAIYRRELEAALNVVERASLLCSSVRSSMFMRGDELVKKSDLSPVTVADFGVQSLISMELGSLFPSIPLVAEEDASLLRLELEERGNEGADKPSLVSKVVEAVSRVASPGVQPVSIKSVLEAIDRSGEVYPFPSTRKMSSFWVLDPIDGTRGFVEGGDSLYVIGLSLVVDGKVVLGVMGCPCLTRANMASSVSGKRLIWTVEKMMKENIWSSNGVLVTAYRGHGTWLRSLDTLAIHQHKSLDEQDFVQSFVDGCITPDDAHFGLSRHENWASTPLATLVPAKIDSVAFHFCCGSLCKYFAVAIGAVSAVLLPQSQKFVKAWDHAAGLICVQEAGGKVTDGEGSNLENLIGEGQRTFVPGGGSIMVTNGHLHHIILEHLSR
;
A
#
# COMPACT_ATOMS: atom_id res chain seq x y z
N MET A 1 37.52 -78.40 4.91
CA MET A 1 36.12 -78.63 4.48
C MET A 1 35.25 -78.15 5.62
N GLY A 2 34.72 -76.93 5.60
CA GLY A 2 33.48 -76.58 4.91
C GLY A 2 32.29 -76.91 5.85
N ILE A 3 31.27 -76.08 6.14
CA ILE A 3 30.61 -75.01 5.40
C ILE A 3 29.61 -74.32 6.38
N LEU A 4 29.43 -73.00 6.20
CA LEU A 4 28.31 -72.09 6.54
C LEU A 4 27.88 -71.81 7.99
N ALA A 5 28.27 -70.60 8.44
CA ALA A 5 27.54 -69.79 9.40
C ALA A 5 26.37 -69.07 8.71
N ALA A 6 25.23 -68.96 9.39
CA ALA A 6 24.08 -68.17 8.95
C ALA A 6 24.23 -66.71 9.44
N ASP A 7 24.39 -65.78 8.51
CA ASP A 7 24.33 -64.34 8.74
C ASP A 7 22.88 -63.91 9.03
N ALA A 8 22.65 -63.43 10.25
CA ALA A 8 21.47 -62.66 10.60
C ALA A 8 21.70 -61.20 10.18
N MET A 9 20.91 -60.72 9.21
CA MET A 9 20.91 -59.34 8.73
C MET A 9 20.65 -58.34 9.87
N ALA A 10 21.62 -57.45 10.10
CA ALA A 10 21.45 -56.28 10.96
C ALA A 10 20.55 -55.23 10.27
N PRO A 11 19.59 -54.61 10.97
CA PRO A 11 18.85 -53.48 10.43
C PRO A 11 19.76 -52.24 10.34
N SER A 12 19.76 -51.60 9.18
CA SER A 12 20.50 -50.39 8.88
C SER A 12 20.02 -49.22 9.74
N LEU A 13 20.93 -48.67 10.55
CA LEU A 13 20.72 -47.45 11.33
C LEU A 13 20.76 -46.24 10.38
N LEU A 14 19.60 -45.81 9.91
CA LEU A 14 19.42 -44.46 9.35
C LEU A 14 19.62 -43.43 10.47
N PRO A 15 20.42 -42.36 10.27
CA PRO A 15 20.59 -41.34 11.30
C PRO A 15 19.26 -40.63 11.57
N SER A 16 18.89 -40.62 12.85
CA SER A 16 17.71 -39.96 13.40
C SER A 16 17.60 -38.52 12.92
N ARG A 17 16.43 -38.16 12.39
CA ARG A 17 16.02 -36.78 12.05
C ARG A 17 16.45 -35.82 13.17
N LEU A 18 17.34 -34.87 12.86
CA LEU A 18 17.63 -33.72 13.71
C LEU A 18 16.30 -33.02 14.03
N ARG A 19 15.85 -33.11 15.28
CA ARG A 19 14.71 -32.32 15.77
C ARG A 19 15.08 -30.85 15.60
N ARG A 20 14.26 -30.11 14.84
CA ARG A 20 14.33 -28.65 14.75
C ARG A 20 14.31 -28.08 16.18
N PRO A 21 15.19 -27.13 16.53
CA PRO A 21 15.11 -26.48 17.82
C PRO A 21 13.78 -25.71 17.88
N GLN A 22 12.93 -26.08 18.83
CA GLN A 22 11.77 -25.27 19.19
C GLN A 22 12.31 -24.06 19.95
N SER A 23 12.36 -22.90 19.30
CA SER A 23 12.58 -21.65 20.00
C SER A 23 11.37 -21.35 20.89
N PRO A 24 11.57 -20.88 22.13
CA PRO A 24 10.47 -20.39 22.94
C PRO A 24 9.98 -19.08 22.32
N LYS A 25 8.91 -19.14 21.52
CA LYS A 25 8.23 -17.94 21.02
C LYS A 25 7.37 -17.38 22.14
N THR A 26 7.98 -16.67 23.08
CA THR A 26 7.24 -15.71 23.90
C THR A 26 6.86 -14.57 22.96
N ARG A 27 5.73 -14.71 22.27
CA ARG A 27 5.19 -13.67 21.40
C ARG A 27 4.72 -12.56 22.33
N ILE A 28 5.48 -11.48 22.44
CA ILE A 28 5.02 -10.27 23.14
C ILE A 28 3.76 -9.84 22.39
N VAL A 29 2.61 -9.95 23.05
CA VAL A 29 1.33 -9.46 22.53
C VAL A 29 1.40 -7.95 22.70
N VAL A 30 1.76 -7.26 21.62
CA VAL A 30 1.66 -5.80 21.54
C VAL A 30 0.22 -5.48 21.15
N SER A 31 -0.45 -4.63 21.91
CA SER A 31 -1.78 -4.14 21.55
C SER A 31 -1.68 -3.28 20.28
N PHE A 32 -2.62 -3.45 19.35
CA PHE A 32 -2.63 -2.67 18.12
C PHE A 32 -2.82 -1.19 18.43
N LEU A 33 -3.85 -0.87 19.21
CA LEU A 33 -4.16 0.50 19.53
C LEU A 33 -3.11 0.98 20.55
N PRO A 34 -2.36 2.04 20.21
CA PRO A 34 -1.51 2.71 21.19
C PRO A 34 -2.36 3.11 22.39
N ALA A 35 -1.83 3.05 23.62
CA ALA A 35 -2.60 3.38 24.83
C ALA A 35 -3.31 4.74 24.71
N GLU A 36 -4.39 4.94 25.47
CA GLU A 36 -5.08 6.24 25.50
C GLU A 36 -4.08 7.35 25.87
N GLY A 37 -4.00 8.41 25.06
CA GLY A 37 -3.01 9.48 25.21
C GLY A 37 -1.64 9.21 24.56
N ALA A 38 -1.44 8.07 23.89
CA ALA A 38 -0.24 7.83 23.10
C ALA A 38 -0.11 8.85 21.95
N ILE A 39 1.15 9.20 21.66
CA ILE A 39 1.50 10.18 20.64
C ILE A 39 0.94 9.73 19.28
N TYR A 40 0.32 10.61 18.50
CA TYR A 40 -0.28 10.30 17.19
C TYR A 40 -1.48 9.33 17.18
N ARG A 41 -2.05 8.96 18.33
CA ARG A 41 -3.25 8.09 18.35
C ARG A 41 -4.44 8.72 17.62
N ARG A 42 -4.67 10.02 17.83
CA ARG A 42 -5.78 10.76 17.19
C ARG A 42 -5.59 10.82 15.67
N GLU A 43 -4.34 10.99 15.24
CA GLU A 43 -3.92 11.01 13.85
C GLU A 43 -4.14 9.64 13.19
N LEU A 44 -3.80 8.55 13.89
CA LEU A 44 -4.08 7.18 13.44
C LEU A 44 -5.59 6.94 13.27
N GLU A 45 -6.39 7.29 14.28
CA GLU A 45 -7.85 7.17 14.24
C GLU A 45 -8.46 7.97 13.07
N ALA A 46 -8.00 9.21 12.87
CA ALA A 46 -8.44 10.03 11.75
C ALA A 46 -8.04 9.44 10.40
N ALA A 47 -6.79 8.95 10.27
CA ALA A 47 -6.29 8.32 9.05
C ALA A 47 -7.07 7.05 8.68
N LEU A 48 -7.35 6.18 9.66
CA LEU A 48 -8.16 4.97 9.46
C LEU A 48 -9.58 5.32 8.96
N ASN A 49 -10.24 6.26 9.65
CA ASN A 49 -11.60 6.68 9.32
C ASN A 49 -11.67 7.29 7.91
N VAL A 50 -10.73 8.16 7.55
CA VAL A 50 -10.79 8.86 6.26
C VAL A 50 -10.38 7.97 5.10
N VAL A 51 -9.43 7.04 5.28
CA VAL A 51 -9.05 6.06 4.24
C VAL A 51 -10.18 5.05 4.01
N GLU A 52 -10.94 4.68 5.04
CA GLU A 52 -12.14 3.88 4.87
C GLU A 52 -13.22 4.62 4.06
N ARG A 53 -13.50 5.90 4.37
CA ARG A 53 -14.40 6.75 3.55
C ARG A 53 -13.89 6.92 2.10
N ALA A 54 -12.59 7.06 1.92
CA ALA A 54 -11.97 7.16 0.60
C ALA A 54 -12.11 5.85 -0.20
N SER A 55 -11.95 4.70 0.46
CA SER A 55 -12.15 3.36 -0.13
C SER A 55 -13.56 3.17 -0.69
N LEU A 56 -14.53 3.77 -0.01
CA LEU A 56 -15.94 3.80 -0.38
C LEU A 56 -16.25 4.72 -1.56
N LEU A 57 -15.62 5.90 -1.57
CA LEU A 57 -15.64 6.80 -2.72
C LEU A 57 -15.13 6.08 -3.96
N CYS A 58 -13.95 5.45 -3.88
CA CYS A 58 -13.35 4.71 -4.99
C CYS A 58 -14.24 3.58 -5.49
N SER A 59 -14.80 2.78 -4.58
CA SER A 59 -15.71 1.67 -4.93
C SER A 59 -16.98 2.16 -5.64
N SER A 60 -17.53 3.30 -5.18
CA SER A 60 -18.72 3.92 -5.77
C SER A 60 -18.44 4.52 -7.15
N VAL A 61 -17.33 5.24 -7.31
CA VAL A 61 -16.90 5.82 -8.58
C VAL A 61 -16.60 4.72 -9.60
N ARG A 62 -15.85 3.68 -9.19
CA ARG A 62 -15.50 2.55 -10.04
C ARG A 62 -16.74 1.82 -10.55
N SER A 63 -17.72 1.57 -9.66
CA SER A 63 -19.00 0.96 -10.04
C SER A 63 -19.78 1.81 -11.04
N SER A 64 -19.84 3.14 -10.84
CA SER A 64 -20.48 4.06 -11.79
C SER A 64 -19.79 4.06 -13.15
N MET A 65 -18.45 4.11 -13.17
CA MET A 65 -17.63 4.16 -14.37
C MET A 65 -17.90 2.94 -15.28
N PHE A 66 -17.90 1.73 -14.73
CA PHE A 66 -18.16 0.51 -15.52
C PHE A 66 -19.61 0.34 -15.95
N MET A 67 -20.57 0.94 -15.23
CA MET A 67 -22.00 0.88 -15.60
C MET A 67 -22.40 1.95 -16.62
N ARG A 68 -21.76 3.14 -16.59
CA ARG A 68 -22.15 4.31 -17.39
C ARG A 68 -21.19 4.67 -18.51
N GLY A 69 -20.01 4.04 -18.58
CA GLY A 69 -19.00 4.35 -19.60
C GLY A 69 -18.43 5.77 -19.47
N ASP A 70 -18.26 6.26 -18.25
CA ASP A 70 -17.71 7.60 -18.00
C ASP A 70 -16.30 7.76 -18.61
N GLU A 71 -16.05 8.91 -19.25
CA GLU A 71 -14.78 9.23 -19.92
C GLU A 71 -13.64 9.40 -18.91
N LEU A 72 -12.52 8.74 -19.21
CA LEU A 72 -11.25 8.87 -18.52
C LEU A 72 -10.56 10.17 -18.92
N VAL A 73 -10.01 10.88 -17.94
CA VAL A 73 -9.19 12.06 -18.21
C VAL A 73 -7.72 11.64 -18.12
N LYS A 74 -6.86 12.19 -18.97
CA LYS A 74 -5.43 11.88 -18.98
C LYS A 74 -4.64 13.09 -18.48
N LYS A 75 -3.62 12.85 -17.67
CA LYS A 75 -2.64 13.86 -17.25
C LYS A 75 -1.68 14.19 -18.41
N SER A 76 -0.83 15.20 -18.22
CA SER A 76 0.21 15.62 -19.17
C SER A 76 1.26 14.53 -19.45
N ASP A 77 1.46 13.60 -18.51
CA ASP A 77 2.35 12.43 -18.65
C ASP A 77 1.63 11.19 -19.23
N LEU A 78 0.41 11.37 -19.72
CA LEU A 78 -0.47 10.33 -20.29
C LEU A 78 -0.95 9.26 -19.30
N SER A 79 -0.68 9.42 -18.01
CA SER A 79 -1.32 8.60 -16.98
C SER A 79 -2.82 8.92 -16.89
N PRO A 80 -3.68 7.92 -16.64
CA PRO A 80 -5.09 8.18 -16.39
C PRO A 80 -5.26 8.84 -15.02
N VAL A 81 -6.16 9.82 -14.94
CA VAL A 81 -6.67 10.39 -13.70
C VAL A 81 -8.19 10.38 -13.74
N THR A 82 -8.82 10.06 -12.61
CA THR A 82 -10.25 9.85 -12.53
C THR A 82 -10.90 10.80 -11.51
N VAL A 83 -12.23 10.84 -11.50
CA VAL A 83 -13.02 11.44 -10.42
C VAL A 83 -12.59 10.90 -9.05
N ALA A 84 -12.12 9.66 -8.97
CA ALA A 84 -11.71 9.05 -7.72
C ALA A 84 -10.39 9.63 -7.20
N ASP A 85 -9.38 9.91 -8.04
CA ASP A 85 -8.11 10.48 -7.59
C ASP A 85 -8.33 11.85 -6.93
N PHE A 86 -9.04 12.76 -7.63
CA PHE A 86 -9.41 14.07 -7.07
C PHE A 86 -10.36 13.97 -5.87
N GLY A 87 -11.30 13.02 -5.90
CA GLY A 87 -12.25 12.79 -4.82
C GLY A 87 -11.58 12.32 -3.53
N VAL A 88 -10.68 11.35 -3.61
CA VAL A 88 -9.91 10.87 -2.47
C VAL A 88 -9.02 11.97 -1.91
N GLN A 89 -8.27 12.67 -2.77
CA GLN A 89 -7.37 13.72 -2.32
C GLN A 89 -8.11 14.86 -1.64
N SER A 90 -9.20 15.37 -2.24
CA SER A 90 -10.00 16.43 -1.64
C SER A 90 -10.67 15.99 -0.34
N LEU A 91 -11.25 14.79 -0.28
CA LEU A 91 -11.84 14.24 0.94
C LEU A 91 -10.82 14.18 2.08
N ILE A 92 -9.66 13.55 1.84
CA ILE A 92 -8.61 13.38 2.85
C ILE A 92 -8.06 14.75 3.28
N SER A 93 -7.79 15.64 2.34
CA SER A 93 -7.31 16.99 2.62
C SER A 93 -8.30 17.82 3.45
N MET A 94 -9.60 17.75 3.17
CA MET A 94 -10.63 18.44 3.94
C MET A 94 -10.74 17.90 5.38
N GLU A 95 -10.79 16.58 5.53
CA GLU A 95 -11.02 15.92 6.83
C GLU A 95 -9.81 16.06 7.76
N LEU A 96 -8.61 15.71 7.27
CA LEU A 96 -7.39 15.92 8.03
C LEU A 96 -7.11 17.41 8.22
N GLY A 97 -7.48 18.23 7.24
CA GLY A 97 -7.30 19.66 7.32
C GLY A 97 -8.14 20.36 8.36
N SER A 98 -9.34 19.83 8.63
CA SER A 98 -10.23 20.25 9.71
C SER A 98 -9.72 19.81 11.08
N LEU A 99 -9.23 18.58 11.19
CA LEU A 99 -8.75 18.00 12.45
C LEU A 99 -7.33 18.47 12.85
N PHE A 100 -6.45 18.65 11.86
CA PHE A 100 -5.02 18.95 12.02
C PHE A 100 -4.60 20.09 11.07
N PRO A 101 -5.11 21.32 11.27
CA PRO A 101 -4.86 22.44 10.35
C PRO A 101 -3.38 22.82 10.21
N SER A 102 -2.55 22.53 11.21
CA SER A 102 -1.12 22.82 11.21
C SER A 102 -0.26 21.77 10.51
N ILE A 103 -0.82 20.60 10.16
CA ILE A 103 -0.07 19.54 9.47
C ILE A 103 -0.38 19.65 7.96
N PRO A 104 0.63 19.95 7.12
CA PRO A 104 0.46 20.03 5.68
C PRO A 104 0.31 18.63 5.07
N LEU A 105 -0.19 18.59 3.83
CA LEU A 105 -0.40 17.37 3.07
C LEU A 105 0.46 17.41 1.81
N VAL A 106 1.21 16.35 1.56
CA VAL A 106 1.92 16.11 0.31
C VAL A 106 1.14 15.05 -0.46
N ALA A 107 0.50 15.42 -1.56
CA ALA A 107 -0.28 14.47 -2.37
C ALA A 107 -0.02 14.61 -3.87
N GLU A 108 -0.38 13.59 -4.63
CA GLU A 108 -0.06 13.47 -6.06
C GLU A 108 -0.67 14.57 -6.93
N GLU A 109 -1.97 14.85 -6.78
CA GLU A 109 -2.75 15.65 -7.74
C GLU A 109 -2.66 17.16 -7.47
N ASP A 110 -2.98 17.95 -8.50
CA ASP A 110 -3.24 19.38 -8.40
C ASP A 110 -4.54 19.75 -9.13
N ALA A 111 -5.13 20.90 -8.81
CA ALA A 111 -6.44 21.28 -9.33
C ALA A 111 -6.38 21.99 -10.70
N SER A 112 -5.23 22.08 -11.37
CA SER A 112 -5.08 22.81 -12.64
C SER A 112 -5.95 22.19 -13.74
N LEU A 113 -6.00 20.85 -13.80
CA LEU A 113 -6.84 20.13 -14.76
C LEU A 113 -8.34 20.41 -14.55
N LEU A 114 -8.78 20.48 -13.29
CA LEU A 114 -10.17 20.79 -12.94
C LEU A 114 -10.55 22.21 -13.35
N ARG A 115 -9.63 23.17 -13.19
CA ARG A 115 -9.83 24.57 -13.60
C ARG A 115 -9.88 24.71 -15.11
N LEU A 116 -8.96 24.06 -15.81
CA LEU A 116 -8.91 24.07 -17.27
C LEU A 116 -10.20 23.49 -17.88
N GLU A 117 -10.71 22.37 -17.34
CA GLU A 117 -11.98 21.80 -17.79
C GLU A 117 -13.19 22.71 -17.54
N LEU A 118 -13.18 23.47 -16.44
CA LEU A 118 -14.21 24.47 -16.17
C LEU A 118 -14.14 25.65 -17.14
N GLU A 119 -12.94 26.11 -17.48
CA GLU A 119 -12.71 27.25 -18.39
C GLU A 119 -13.06 26.89 -19.84
N GLU A 120 -12.66 25.71 -20.32
CA GLU A 120 -12.87 25.26 -21.71
C GLU A 120 -14.33 24.91 -22.03
N ARG A 121 -15.15 24.62 -21.01
CA ARG A 121 -16.55 24.19 -21.19
C ARG A 121 -17.48 25.25 -21.81
N GLY A 122 -17.15 26.55 -21.68
CA GLY A 122 -18.01 27.63 -22.18
C GLY A 122 -19.49 27.49 -21.80
N ASN A 123 -20.39 28.07 -22.60
CA ASN A 123 -21.85 27.92 -22.43
C ASN A 123 -22.43 26.64 -23.05
N GLU A 124 -21.66 25.89 -23.85
CA GLU A 124 -22.15 24.74 -24.64
C GLU A 124 -22.20 23.42 -23.84
N GLY A 125 -21.59 23.37 -22.65
CA GLY A 125 -21.55 22.19 -21.78
C GLY A 125 -22.61 22.10 -20.68
N ALA A 126 -23.63 22.97 -20.66
CA ALA A 126 -24.56 23.12 -19.52
C ALA A 126 -25.33 21.82 -19.14
N ASP A 127 -25.56 20.93 -20.09
CA ASP A 127 -26.36 19.71 -19.87
C ASP A 127 -25.58 18.54 -19.25
N LYS A 128 -24.24 18.55 -19.28
CA LYS A 128 -23.39 17.50 -18.66
C LYS A 128 -22.72 18.06 -17.40
N PRO A 129 -22.69 17.36 -16.26
CA PRO A 129 -21.96 17.85 -15.09
C PRO A 129 -20.45 17.93 -15.38
N SER A 130 -19.81 19.01 -14.93
CA SER A 130 -18.35 19.18 -15.02
C SER A 130 -17.61 18.13 -14.19
N LEU A 131 -16.32 17.92 -14.48
CA LEU A 131 -15.50 16.96 -13.76
C LEU A 131 -15.46 17.26 -12.27
N VAL A 132 -15.23 18.52 -11.89
CA VAL A 132 -15.26 18.94 -10.49
C VAL A 132 -16.64 18.77 -9.85
N SER A 133 -17.72 18.90 -10.60
CA SER A 133 -19.08 18.65 -10.07
C SER A 133 -19.27 17.16 -9.74
N LYS A 134 -18.76 16.27 -10.59
CA LYS A 134 -18.73 14.83 -10.30
C LYS A 134 -17.88 14.51 -9.05
N VAL A 135 -16.75 15.21 -8.88
CA VAL A 135 -15.91 15.09 -7.68
C VAL A 135 -16.68 15.55 -6.44
N VAL A 136 -17.30 16.73 -6.47
CA VAL A 136 -18.13 17.26 -5.38
C VAL A 136 -19.24 16.26 -5.01
N GLU A 137 -19.94 15.70 -5.98
CA GLU A 137 -20.98 14.71 -5.75
C GLU A 137 -20.42 13.44 -5.08
N ALA A 138 -19.30 12.90 -5.57
CA ALA A 138 -18.66 11.72 -5.02
C ALA A 138 -18.20 11.94 -3.57
N VAL A 139 -17.56 13.08 -3.28
CA VAL A 139 -17.09 13.45 -1.94
C VAL A 139 -18.26 13.68 -1.00
N SER A 140 -19.30 14.38 -1.45
CA SER A 140 -20.49 14.70 -0.64
C SER A 140 -21.20 13.46 -0.08
N ARG A 141 -21.14 12.33 -0.80
CA ARG A 141 -21.79 11.08 -0.38
C ARG A 141 -21.12 10.40 0.81
N VAL A 142 -19.81 10.60 0.97
CA VAL A 142 -19.03 9.88 1.99
C VAL A 142 -18.45 10.80 3.05
N ALA A 143 -18.29 12.09 2.78
CA ALA A 143 -17.64 13.04 3.66
C ALA A 143 -18.35 13.17 5.02
N SER A 144 -17.57 13.30 6.09
CA SER A 144 -18.10 13.42 7.44
C SER A 144 -18.91 14.72 7.61
N PRO A 145 -19.82 14.77 8.60
CA PRO A 145 -20.57 16.00 8.90
C PRO A 145 -19.69 17.23 9.16
N GLY A 146 -18.44 17.02 9.63
CA GLY A 146 -17.51 18.10 9.97
C GLY A 146 -16.93 18.88 8.78
N VAL A 147 -17.10 18.38 7.56
CA VAL A 147 -16.60 19.03 6.33
C VAL A 147 -17.70 19.31 5.30
N GLN A 148 -18.96 19.15 5.70
CA GLN A 148 -20.14 19.44 4.89
C GLN A 148 -20.63 20.88 5.11
N PRO A 149 -21.27 21.52 4.12
CA PRO A 149 -21.51 21.03 2.77
C PRO A 149 -20.25 21.10 1.89
N VAL A 150 -20.07 20.11 1.01
CA VAL A 150 -18.98 20.11 0.02
C VAL A 150 -19.38 21.00 -1.17
N SER A 151 -18.46 21.87 -1.60
CA SER A 151 -18.65 22.78 -2.73
C SER A 151 -17.48 22.68 -3.73
N ILE A 152 -17.67 23.20 -4.94
CA ILE A 152 -16.58 23.29 -5.94
C ILE A 152 -15.37 24.03 -5.34
N LYS A 153 -15.63 25.15 -4.65
CA LYS A 153 -14.59 25.95 -4.00
C LYS A 153 -13.81 25.13 -2.98
N SER A 154 -14.51 24.44 -2.06
CA SER A 154 -13.84 23.65 -1.02
C SER A 154 -13.04 22.48 -1.58
N VAL A 155 -13.52 21.84 -2.66
CA VAL A 155 -12.78 20.77 -3.35
C VAL A 155 -11.48 21.30 -3.98
N LEU A 156 -11.54 22.41 -4.72
CA LEU A 156 -10.36 23.00 -5.35
C LEU A 156 -9.33 23.47 -4.30
N GLU A 157 -9.79 24.16 -3.25
CA GLU A 157 -8.93 24.62 -2.15
C GLU A 157 -8.28 23.44 -1.41
N ALA A 158 -9.02 22.33 -1.22
CA ALA A 158 -8.49 21.14 -0.60
C ALA A 158 -7.41 20.44 -1.44
N ILE A 159 -7.58 20.38 -2.76
CA ILE A 159 -6.58 19.82 -3.67
C ILE A 159 -5.34 20.72 -3.72
N ASP A 160 -5.51 22.04 -3.79
CA ASP A 160 -4.38 22.98 -3.80
C ASP A 160 -3.58 22.98 -2.50
N ARG A 161 -4.24 22.76 -1.36
CA ARG A 161 -3.54 22.60 -0.06
C ARG A 161 -2.47 21.50 -0.11
N SER A 162 -2.62 20.55 -1.02
CA SER A 162 -1.68 19.43 -1.26
C SER A 162 -0.79 19.55 -2.50
N GLY A 163 -1.04 20.56 -3.34
CA GLY A 163 -0.27 20.84 -4.56
C GLY A 163 0.82 21.89 -4.34
N GLU A 164 1.80 21.90 -5.25
CA GLU A 164 3.07 22.66 -5.37
C GLU A 164 3.28 24.04 -4.70
N VAL A 165 2.25 24.69 -4.15
CA VAL A 165 2.27 26.06 -3.61
C VAL A 165 2.83 26.15 -2.18
N TYR A 166 3.23 25.05 -1.56
CA TYR A 166 4.27 25.11 -0.54
C TYR A 166 5.62 24.94 -1.23
N PRO A 167 6.35 26.02 -1.56
CA PRO A 167 7.78 25.91 -1.65
C PRO A 167 8.22 25.48 -0.26
N PHE A 168 8.40 24.18 -0.05
CA PHE A 168 9.19 23.68 1.06
C PHE A 168 10.47 24.49 0.96
N PRO A 169 10.76 25.37 1.93
CA PRO A 169 12.03 26.05 1.91
C PRO A 169 13.05 24.92 1.89
N SER A 170 13.89 24.86 0.86
CA SER A 170 15.01 23.91 0.79
C SER A 170 15.95 24.01 2.00
N THR A 171 15.69 24.99 2.87
CA THR A 171 16.38 25.31 4.12
C THR A 171 15.63 24.91 5.40
N ARG A 172 14.35 24.51 5.36
CA ARG A 172 13.57 24.17 6.57
C ARG A 172 12.96 22.78 6.47
N LYS A 173 13.59 21.82 7.16
CA LYS A 173 13.01 20.50 7.43
C LYS A 173 11.68 20.69 8.15
N MET A 174 10.59 20.17 7.58
CA MET A 174 9.30 20.16 8.26
C MET A 174 9.35 19.21 9.44
N SER A 175 8.83 19.66 10.58
CA SER A 175 8.69 18.80 11.76
C SER A 175 7.58 17.78 11.57
N SER A 176 6.53 18.04 10.78
CA SER A 176 5.48 17.06 10.49
C SER A 176 4.75 17.32 9.18
N PHE A 177 4.37 16.28 8.45
CA PHE A 177 3.54 16.37 7.25
C PHE A 177 2.86 15.03 6.92
N TRP A 178 1.69 15.08 6.30
CA TRP A 178 1.03 13.92 5.71
C TRP A 178 1.57 13.65 4.30
N VAL A 179 1.61 12.37 3.91
CA VAL A 179 1.94 11.91 2.55
C VAL A 179 0.79 11.05 2.05
N LEU A 180 0.25 11.37 0.88
CA LEU A 180 -0.91 10.72 0.29
C LEU A 180 -0.68 10.34 -1.17
N ASP A 181 -0.89 9.07 -1.47
CA ASP A 181 -1.23 8.61 -2.81
C ASP A 181 -2.75 8.35 -2.83
N PRO A 182 -3.54 9.16 -3.55
CA PRO A 182 -4.98 8.98 -3.58
C PRO A 182 -5.39 7.66 -4.24
N ILE A 183 -4.68 7.19 -5.27
CA ILE A 183 -4.90 5.90 -5.95
C ILE A 183 -3.57 5.39 -6.53
N ASP A 184 -2.82 4.64 -5.73
CA ASP A 184 -1.64 3.93 -6.21
C ASP A 184 -2.08 2.82 -7.16
N GLY A 185 -1.70 2.97 -8.43
CA GLY A 185 -2.10 2.06 -9.50
C GLY A 185 -3.40 2.46 -10.22
N THR A 186 -3.60 3.75 -10.53
CA THR A 186 -4.77 4.25 -11.30
C THR A 186 -5.04 3.48 -12.59
N ARG A 187 -4.00 2.98 -13.28
CA ARG A 187 -4.20 2.08 -14.43
C ARG A 187 -4.98 0.82 -14.07
N GLY A 188 -4.70 0.21 -12.92
CA GLY A 188 -5.43 -0.96 -12.43
C GLY A 188 -6.84 -0.61 -11.98
N PHE A 189 -7.03 0.58 -11.40
CA PHE A 189 -8.36 1.11 -11.10
C PHE A 189 -9.23 1.19 -12.36
N VAL A 190 -8.66 1.69 -13.45
CA VAL A 190 -9.32 1.93 -14.74
C VAL A 190 -9.55 0.64 -15.55
N GLU A 191 -8.57 -0.26 -15.61
CA GLU A 191 -8.68 -1.53 -16.33
C GLU A 191 -9.81 -2.41 -15.77
N GLY A 192 -10.08 -2.30 -14.47
CA GLY A 192 -11.13 -3.06 -13.82
C GLY A 192 -10.77 -4.53 -13.62
N GLY A 193 -11.83 -5.35 -13.50
CA GLY A 193 -11.71 -6.77 -13.19
C GLY A 193 -10.85 -7.03 -11.95
N ASP A 194 -9.83 -7.84 -12.16
CA ASP A 194 -8.90 -8.35 -11.16
C ASP A 194 -7.78 -7.34 -10.79
N SER A 195 -7.65 -6.18 -11.45
CA SER A 195 -6.56 -5.26 -11.11
C SER A 195 -6.76 -4.54 -9.75
N LEU A 196 -5.73 -4.57 -8.89
CA LEU A 196 -5.67 -3.83 -7.62
C LEU A 196 -5.22 -2.39 -7.78
N TYR A 197 -5.71 -1.58 -6.86
CA TYR A 197 -5.22 -0.25 -6.52
C TYR A 197 -5.22 -0.09 -5.00
N VAL A 198 -4.45 0.86 -4.49
CA VAL A 198 -4.31 1.15 -3.06
C VAL A 198 -4.47 2.64 -2.80
N ILE A 199 -5.18 3.00 -1.74
CA ILE A 199 -5.18 4.36 -1.20
C ILE A 199 -4.12 4.39 -0.11
N GLY A 200 -3.07 5.19 -0.25
CA GLY A 200 -1.93 5.19 0.68
C GLY A 200 -1.80 6.50 1.44
N LEU A 201 -1.97 6.47 2.77
CA LEU A 201 -1.80 7.64 3.63
C LEU A 201 -0.73 7.39 4.69
N SER A 202 0.10 8.38 4.99
CA SER A 202 1.12 8.30 6.04
C SER A 202 1.35 9.63 6.73
N LEU A 203 1.79 9.58 7.98
CA LEU A 203 2.27 10.75 8.71
C LEU A 203 3.78 10.63 8.89
N VAL A 204 4.49 11.70 8.55
CA VAL A 204 5.92 11.88 8.81
C VAL A 204 6.09 12.90 9.92
N VAL A 205 6.91 12.59 10.92
CA VAL A 205 7.29 13.49 12.01
C VAL A 205 8.79 13.44 12.24
N ASP A 206 9.43 14.61 12.27
CA ASP A 206 10.88 14.81 12.42
C ASP A 206 11.72 13.99 11.41
N GLY A 207 11.16 13.81 10.20
CA GLY A 207 11.73 13.02 9.13
C GLY A 207 11.62 11.50 9.32
N LYS A 208 10.70 11.05 10.17
CA LYS A 208 10.38 9.64 10.41
C LYS A 208 8.94 9.34 10.06
N VAL A 209 8.68 8.26 9.31
CA VAL A 209 7.31 7.82 9.06
C VAL A 209 6.78 7.19 10.35
N VAL A 210 5.79 7.80 11.00
CA VAL A 210 5.32 7.39 12.34
C VAL A 210 4.07 6.51 12.30
N LEU A 211 3.25 6.65 11.27
CA LEU A 211 2.11 5.77 10.98
C LEU A 211 1.83 5.72 9.48
N GLY A 212 1.17 4.64 9.05
CA GLY A 212 0.70 4.44 7.68
C GLY A 212 -0.63 3.69 7.65
N VAL A 213 -1.47 4.01 6.68
CA VAL A 213 -2.75 3.37 6.41
C VAL A 213 -2.87 3.11 4.91
N MET A 214 -3.20 1.89 4.52
CA MET A 214 -3.48 1.50 3.14
C MET A 214 -4.89 0.94 3.03
N GLY A 215 -5.71 1.53 2.17
CA GLY A 215 -7.02 0.98 1.77
C GLY A 215 -6.89 0.16 0.50
N CYS A 216 -7.34 -1.10 0.53
CA CYS A 216 -7.30 -2.04 -0.59
C CYS A 216 -8.73 -2.51 -0.95
N PRO A 217 -9.57 -1.68 -1.60
CA PRO A 217 -11.01 -1.95 -1.72
C PRO A 217 -11.32 -3.11 -2.67
N CYS A 218 -10.47 -3.33 -3.67
CA CYS A 218 -10.66 -4.41 -4.66
C CYS A 218 -10.02 -5.73 -4.26
N LEU A 219 -9.47 -5.85 -3.05
CA LEU A 219 -9.05 -7.14 -2.53
C LEU A 219 -10.26 -7.84 -1.90
N THR A 220 -11.04 -8.55 -2.70
CA THR A 220 -12.33 -9.17 -2.29
C THR A 220 -12.41 -10.63 -2.68
N ARG A 221 -13.28 -11.42 -2.02
CA ARG A 221 -13.57 -12.83 -2.35
C ARG A 221 -14.05 -13.06 -3.78
N ALA A 222 -14.81 -12.13 -4.33
CA ALA A 222 -15.32 -12.23 -5.70
C ALA A 222 -14.16 -12.18 -6.72
N ASN A 223 -13.17 -11.32 -6.49
CA ASN A 223 -11.95 -11.27 -7.30
C ASN A 223 -11.03 -12.51 -7.07
N MET A 224 -11.39 -13.41 -6.14
CA MET A 224 -10.63 -14.63 -5.82
C MET A 224 -11.06 -15.88 -6.61
N ALA A 225 -12.23 -15.88 -7.25
CA ALA A 225 -12.76 -17.11 -7.87
C ALA A 225 -12.14 -17.43 -9.24
N SER A 226 -11.60 -16.44 -9.95
CA SER A 226 -11.21 -16.55 -11.37
C SER A 226 -9.70 -16.49 -11.64
N SER A 227 -8.87 -16.17 -10.65
CA SER A 227 -7.48 -15.76 -10.90
C SER A 227 -6.46 -16.91 -10.71
N VAL A 228 -5.74 -17.25 -11.79
CA VAL A 228 -4.55 -18.13 -11.75
C VAL A 228 -3.35 -17.38 -11.12
N SER A 229 -3.35 -16.05 -11.23
CA SER A 229 -2.33 -15.11 -10.79
C SER A 229 -2.67 -14.45 -9.44
N GLY A 230 -1.67 -14.20 -8.58
CA GLY A 230 -1.92 -13.59 -7.26
C GLY A 230 -2.49 -14.52 -6.18
N LYS A 231 -2.62 -15.82 -6.46
CA LYS A 231 -3.13 -16.86 -5.52
C LYS A 231 -2.51 -16.80 -4.14
N ARG A 232 -1.20 -16.53 -4.06
CA ARG A 232 -0.47 -16.49 -2.79
C ARG A 232 -0.84 -15.28 -1.94
N LEU A 233 -0.98 -14.10 -2.56
CA LEU A 233 -1.43 -12.88 -1.86
C LEU A 233 -2.81 -13.13 -1.25
N ILE A 234 -3.73 -13.61 -2.07
CA ILE A 234 -5.11 -13.96 -1.71
C ILE A 234 -5.15 -15.01 -0.59
N TRP A 235 -4.50 -16.16 -0.77
CA TRP A 235 -4.46 -17.24 0.21
C TRP A 235 -3.89 -16.77 1.55
N THR A 236 -2.89 -15.89 1.51
CA THR A 236 -2.27 -15.34 2.72
C THR A 236 -3.29 -14.51 3.51
N VAL A 237 -4.04 -13.64 2.84
CA VAL A 237 -5.11 -12.86 3.46
C VAL A 237 -6.23 -13.75 4.00
N GLU A 238 -6.72 -14.73 3.23
CA GLU A 238 -7.74 -15.69 3.69
C GLU A 238 -7.32 -16.41 4.96
N LYS A 239 -6.07 -16.92 4.97
CA LYS A 239 -5.50 -17.63 6.11
C LYS A 239 -5.36 -16.74 7.34
N MET A 240 -5.03 -15.46 7.15
CA MET A 240 -4.88 -14.51 8.23
C MET A 240 -6.23 -14.12 8.84
N MET A 241 -7.19 -13.75 8.00
CA MET A 241 -8.44 -13.16 8.48
C MET A 241 -9.51 -14.19 8.85
N LYS A 242 -9.50 -15.44 8.34
CA LYS A 242 -10.60 -16.42 8.53
C LYS A 242 -11.95 -15.89 8.00
N GLU A 243 -12.88 -16.80 7.69
CA GLU A 243 -14.13 -16.47 6.98
C GLU A 243 -15.06 -15.48 7.71
N ASN A 244 -15.02 -15.44 9.05
CA ASN A 244 -15.91 -14.57 9.82
C ASN A 244 -15.40 -13.13 10.00
N ILE A 245 -14.12 -12.86 9.71
CA ILE A 245 -13.53 -11.51 9.89
C ILE A 245 -13.41 -10.80 8.54
N TRP A 246 -13.19 -11.54 7.45
CA TRP A 246 -13.06 -10.92 6.13
C TRP A 246 -14.39 -10.90 5.37
N SER A 247 -14.96 -9.70 5.23
CA SER A 247 -16.09 -9.46 4.35
C SER A 247 -15.65 -9.31 2.89
N SER A 248 -16.60 -9.32 1.96
CA SER A 248 -16.35 -9.11 0.52
C SER A 248 -15.94 -7.68 0.14
N ASN A 249 -15.63 -6.80 1.11
CA ASN A 249 -15.58 -5.35 0.91
C ASN A 249 -14.17 -4.75 0.87
N GLY A 250 -13.13 -5.60 0.85
CA GLY A 250 -11.74 -5.14 0.81
C GLY A 250 -11.01 -5.30 2.14
N VAL A 251 -9.77 -4.79 2.17
CA VAL A 251 -8.87 -4.85 3.33
C VAL A 251 -8.34 -3.46 3.66
N LEU A 252 -8.30 -3.12 4.94
CA LEU A 252 -7.58 -1.98 5.48
C LEU A 252 -6.32 -2.49 6.18
N VAL A 253 -5.19 -1.88 5.88
CA VAL A 253 -3.88 -2.20 6.46
C VAL A 253 -3.38 -0.97 7.18
N THR A 254 -2.77 -1.15 8.34
CA THR A 254 -2.22 -0.04 9.09
C THR A 254 -0.99 -0.44 9.87
N ALA A 255 -0.08 0.50 10.04
CA ALA A 255 1.07 0.35 10.89
C ALA A 255 1.28 1.61 11.72
N TYR A 256 1.70 1.41 12.95
CA TYR A 256 2.07 2.47 13.88
C TYR A 256 3.43 2.12 14.46
N ARG A 257 4.35 3.09 14.49
CA ARG A 257 5.75 2.84 14.85
C ARG A 257 5.88 2.12 16.20
N GLY A 258 6.61 1.01 16.21
CA GLY A 258 6.83 0.15 17.38
C GLY A 258 5.63 -0.71 17.81
N HIS A 259 4.52 -0.67 17.09
CA HIS A 259 3.29 -1.42 17.43
C HIS A 259 2.95 -2.49 16.40
N GLY A 260 3.72 -2.60 15.31
CA GLY A 260 3.50 -3.61 14.29
C GLY A 260 2.52 -3.19 13.19
N THR A 261 2.36 -4.09 12.22
CA THR A 261 1.42 -3.95 11.10
C THR A 261 0.19 -4.80 11.34
N TRP A 262 -0.98 -4.26 11.02
CA TRP A 262 -2.27 -4.84 11.35
C TRP A 262 -3.24 -4.68 10.19
N LEU A 263 -4.14 -5.64 10.05
CA LEU A 263 -5.14 -5.64 9.00
C LEU A 263 -6.53 -5.86 9.58
N ARG A 264 -7.54 -5.24 8.97
CA ARG A 264 -8.95 -5.58 9.18
C ARG A 264 -9.72 -5.56 7.86
N SER A 265 -10.92 -6.12 7.86
CA SER A 265 -11.83 -5.93 6.73
C SER A 265 -12.25 -4.46 6.64
N LEU A 266 -12.40 -3.97 5.41
CA LEU A 266 -13.07 -2.69 5.16
C LEU A 266 -14.56 -2.88 5.44
N ASP A 267 -15.13 -2.07 6.34
CA ASP A 267 -16.55 -2.08 6.62
C ASP A 267 -17.22 -0.90 5.91
N THR A 268 -17.69 -1.18 4.70
CA THR A 268 -18.29 -0.20 3.81
C THR A 268 -19.70 0.21 4.24
N LEU A 269 -20.34 -0.51 5.15
CA LEU A 269 -21.72 -0.24 5.59
C LEU A 269 -21.78 0.57 6.89
N ALA A 270 -20.67 0.69 7.61
CA ALA A 270 -20.61 1.32 8.92
C ALA A 270 -20.20 2.81 8.93
N ILE A 271 -20.00 3.48 7.79
CA ILE A 271 -19.49 4.88 7.73
C ILE A 271 -20.26 5.85 8.64
N HIS A 272 -21.58 5.65 8.77
CA HIS A 272 -22.47 6.52 9.55
C HIS A 272 -22.56 6.15 11.03
N GLN A 273 -21.99 5.01 11.42
CA GLN A 273 -21.89 4.59 12.79
C GLN A 273 -20.45 4.87 13.20
N HIS A 274 -20.22 5.89 14.04
CA HIS A 274 -18.93 6.09 14.69
C HIS A 274 -18.60 4.86 15.56
N LYS A 275 -18.20 3.75 14.92
CA LYS A 275 -17.82 2.53 15.61
C LYS A 275 -16.43 2.80 16.18
N SER A 276 -16.31 2.68 17.50
CA SER A 276 -15.00 2.69 18.16
C SER A 276 -14.10 1.65 17.48
N LEU A 277 -12.83 1.97 17.28
CA LEU A 277 -11.85 0.97 16.86
C LEU A 277 -11.83 -0.14 17.92
N ASP A 278 -12.23 -1.35 17.53
CA ASP A 278 -12.11 -2.54 18.36
C ASP A 278 -10.87 -3.30 17.92
N GLU A 279 -9.94 -3.58 18.85
CA GLU A 279 -8.73 -4.35 18.55
C GLU A 279 -9.05 -5.75 18.03
N GLN A 280 -10.20 -6.31 18.40
CA GLN A 280 -10.64 -7.63 17.96
C GLN A 280 -10.93 -7.69 16.44
N ASP A 281 -11.19 -6.53 15.82
CA ASP A 281 -11.41 -6.44 14.38
C ASP A 281 -10.08 -6.55 13.60
N PHE A 282 -8.93 -6.48 14.28
CA PHE A 282 -7.60 -6.48 13.66
C PHE A 282 -6.83 -7.79 13.83
N VAL A 283 -6.09 -8.15 12.77
CA VAL A 283 -5.15 -9.27 12.75
C VAL A 283 -3.75 -8.75 12.50
N GLN A 284 -2.80 -9.13 13.36
CA GLN A 284 -1.41 -8.74 13.22
C GLN A 284 -0.74 -9.44 12.04
N SER A 285 0.07 -8.67 11.31
CA SER A 285 0.83 -9.07 10.13
C SER A 285 2.30 -9.25 10.42
N PHE A 286 2.93 -10.16 9.67
CA PHE A 286 4.37 -10.37 9.70
C PHE A 286 4.85 -10.68 8.29
N VAL A 287 6.05 -10.23 7.95
CA VAL A 287 6.75 -10.69 6.75
C VAL A 287 7.01 -12.20 6.83
N ASP A 288 7.29 -12.84 5.69
CA ASP A 288 7.57 -14.28 5.69
C ASP A 288 8.94 -14.60 6.34
N GLY A 289 9.08 -15.84 6.83
CA GLY A 289 10.30 -16.29 7.50
C GLY A 289 11.35 -16.88 6.55
N CYS A 290 11.31 -16.56 5.26
CA CYS A 290 12.21 -17.17 4.28
C CYS A 290 13.64 -16.62 4.43
N ILE A 291 14.64 -17.51 4.50
CA ILE A 291 16.05 -17.15 4.71
C ILE A 291 16.98 -17.57 3.57
N THR A 292 16.47 -18.36 2.60
CA THR A 292 17.23 -18.90 1.46
C THR A 292 16.67 -18.34 0.16
N PRO A 293 17.51 -17.81 -0.75
CA PRO A 293 17.04 -17.33 -2.06
C PRO A 293 16.28 -18.39 -2.87
N ASP A 294 16.70 -19.66 -2.80
CA ASP A 294 16.08 -20.78 -3.55
C ASP A 294 14.65 -21.14 -3.10
N ASP A 295 14.22 -20.68 -1.92
CA ASP A 295 12.86 -20.88 -1.40
C ASP A 295 12.08 -19.55 -1.30
N ALA A 296 12.71 -18.45 -1.74
CA ALA A 296 12.12 -17.13 -1.72
C ALA A 296 11.07 -16.95 -2.82
N HIS A 297 10.05 -16.17 -2.50
CA HIS A 297 9.03 -15.77 -3.46
C HIS A 297 9.26 -14.30 -3.80
N PHE A 298 9.46 -14.00 -5.08
CA PHE A 298 9.72 -12.65 -5.55
C PHE A 298 8.50 -12.05 -6.23
N GLY A 299 8.26 -10.76 -6.00
CA GLY A 299 7.24 -10.01 -6.71
C GLY A 299 7.76 -9.26 -7.92
N LEU A 300 6.98 -9.28 -9.01
CA LEU A 300 7.30 -8.65 -10.29
C LEU A 300 6.08 -7.89 -10.83
N SER A 301 6.28 -6.71 -11.40
CA SER A 301 5.20 -5.98 -12.07
C SER A 301 4.70 -6.76 -13.31
N ARG A 302 3.44 -6.55 -13.74
CA ARG A 302 2.79 -7.28 -14.87
C ARG A 302 3.61 -7.36 -16.17
N HIS A 303 4.48 -6.38 -16.45
CA HIS A 303 5.30 -6.34 -17.67
C HIS A 303 6.76 -6.71 -17.46
N GLU A 304 7.16 -7.04 -16.23
CA GLU A 304 8.53 -7.42 -15.92
C GLU A 304 8.75 -8.90 -16.22
N ASN A 305 9.85 -9.20 -16.91
CA ASN A 305 10.31 -10.57 -17.11
C ASN A 305 11.38 -10.88 -16.07
N TRP A 306 11.21 -11.98 -15.31
CA TRP A 306 12.19 -12.43 -14.33
C TRP A 306 13.61 -12.52 -14.92
N ALA A 307 13.74 -13.07 -16.13
CA ALA A 307 15.03 -13.26 -16.78
C ALA A 307 15.77 -11.94 -17.09
N SER A 308 15.05 -10.81 -17.14
CA SER A 308 15.64 -9.47 -17.30
C SER A 308 15.91 -8.76 -15.97
N THR A 309 15.55 -9.37 -14.83
CA THR A 309 15.82 -8.78 -13.53
C THR A 309 17.26 -9.05 -13.09
N PRO A 310 17.89 -8.14 -12.33
CA PRO A 310 19.20 -8.39 -11.73
C PRO A 310 19.27 -9.65 -10.83
N LEU A 311 18.11 -10.14 -10.35
CA LEU A 311 18.02 -11.30 -9.46
C LEU A 311 17.95 -12.63 -10.20
N ALA A 312 17.81 -12.63 -11.53
CA ALA A 312 17.76 -13.85 -12.31
C ALA A 312 19.00 -14.74 -12.12
N THR A 313 20.15 -14.12 -11.87
CA THR A 313 21.44 -14.80 -11.63
C THR A 313 21.62 -15.25 -10.18
N LEU A 314 20.84 -14.71 -9.23
CA LEU A 314 20.90 -15.10 -7.82
C LEU A 314 20.10 -16.38 -7.54
N VAL A 315 18.95 -16.55 -8.21
CA VAL A 315 18.07 -17.71 -8.01
C VAL A 315 17.78 -18.36 -9.36
N PRO A 316 18.37 -19.54 -9.64
CA PRO A 316 18.02 -20.32 -10.81
C PRO A 316 16.62 -20.92 -10.62
N ALA A 317 15.61 -20.15 -11.03
CA ALA A 317 14.26 -20.61 -11.35
C ALA A 317 13.52 -21.46 -10.28
N LYS A 318 13.07 -20.82 -9.20
CA LYS A 318 11.72 -21.09 -8.65
C LYS A 318 10.93 -19.79 -8.70
N ILE A 319 10.43 -19.46 -9.89
CA ILE A 319 9.62 -18.27 -10.09
C ILE A 319 8.18 -18.66 -9.84
N ASP A 320 7.56 -18.14 -8.78
CA ASP A 320 6.12 -17.90 -8.83
C ASP A 320 5.93 -16.65 -9.72
N SER A 321 6.16 -16.81 -11.04
CA SER A 321 6.09 -15.77 -12.09
C SER A 321 4.71 -15.11 -12.22
N VAL A 322 3.79 -15.53 -11.35
CA VAL A 322 2.37 -15.29 -11.35
C VAL A 322 1.93 -14.39 -10.17
N ALA A 323 2.82 -14.06 -9.23
CA ALA A 323 2.44 -13.45 -7.95
C ALA A 323 1.81 -12.04 -8.05
N PHE A 324 2.11 -11.27 -9.11
CA PHE A 324 1.73 -9.84 -9.19
C PHE A 324 1.25 -9.35 -10.56
N HIS A 325 0.84 -10.25 -11.47
CA HIS A 325 0.07 -9.86 -12.66
C HIS A 325 -1.22 -9.08 -12.32
N PHE A 326 -1.63 -9.09 -11.05
CA PHE A 326 -2.82 -8.48 -10.46
C PHE A 326 -2.56 -7.05 -9.90
N CYS A 327 -1.30 -6.62 -9.76
CA CYS A 327 -0.93 -5.40 -9.04
C CYS A 327 -0.41 -4.31 -9.98
N CYS A 328 -1.13 -3.17 -10.02
CA CYS A 328 -0.81 -2.08 -10.94
C CYS A 328 -0.05 -0.91 -10.29
N GLY A 329 -0.01 -0.87 -8.95
CA GLY A 329 0.68 0.16 -8.16
C GLY A 329 1.87 -0.37 -7.36
N SER A 330 2.65 0.56 -6.80
CA SER A 330 3.81 0.34 -5.95
C SER A 330 3.44 -0.19 -4.56
N LEU A 331 2.47 0.42 -3.87
CA LEU A 331 2.02 0.10 -2.52
C LEU A 331 1.42 -1.30 -2.43
N CYS A 332 0.77 -1.81 -3.49
CA CYS A 332 0.34 -3.21 -3.57
C CYS A 332 1.51 -4.20 -3.32
N LYS A 333 2.70 -3.85 -3.83
CA LYS A 333 3.90 -4.69 -3.71
C LYS A 333 4.47 -4.64 -2.30
N TYR A 334 4.47 -3.46 -1.67
CA TYR A 334 4.80 -3.33 -0.24
C TYR A 334 3.83 -4.13 0.63
N PHE A 335 2.52 -4.01 0.38
CA PHE A 335 1.50 -4.74 1.10
C PHE A 335 1.75 -6.25 1.06
N ALA A 336 2.06 -6.79 -0.11
CA ALA A 336 2.32 -8.21 -0.26
C ALA A 336 3.57 -8.70 0.52
N VAL A 337 4.62 -7.88 0.62
CA VAL A 337 5.76 -8.18 1.50
C VAL A 337 5.33 -8.10 2.96
N ALA A 338 4.61 -7.05 3.36
CA ALA A 338 4.19 -6.79 4.74
C ALA A 338 3.29 -7.90 5.33
N ILE A 339 2.57 -8.64 4.49
CA ILE A 339 1.76 -9.79 4.91
C ILE A 339 2.45 -11.14 4.75
N GLY A 340 3.69 -11.17 4.26
CA GLY A 340 4.43 -12.39 4.00
C GLY A 340 3.90 -13.19 2.80
N ALA A 341 3.16 -12.54 1.90
CA ALA A 341 2.78 -13.16 0.64
C ALA A 341 3.98 -13.35 -0.29
N VAL A 342 4.97 -12.45 -0.22
CA VAL A 342 6.27 -12.61 -0.88
C VAL A 342 7.43 -12.21 0.02
N SER A 343 8.60 -12.75 -0.29
CA SER A 343 9.83 -12.55 0.47
C SER A 343 10.55 -11.27 0.06
N ALA A 344 10.48 -10.88 -1.23
CA ALA A 344 11.11 -9.65 -1.71
C ALA A 344 10.48 -9.11 -3.01
N VAL A 345 10.63 -7.80 -3.20
CA VAL A 345 10.30 -7.07 -4.43
C VAL A 345 11.43 -6.10 -4.70
N LEU A 346 11.88 -6.05 -5.95
CA LEU A 346 12.70 -4.95 -6.47
C LEU A 346 11.82 -4.04 -7.31
N LEU A 347 11.90 -2.74 -7.05
CA LEU A 347 11.26 -1.72 -7.87
C LEU A 347 12.33 -1.09 -8.75
N PRO A 348 12.49 -1.54 -10.01
CA PRO A 348 13.47 -0.98 -10.92
C PRO A 348 13.10 0.44 -11.32
N GLN A 349 14.09 1.31 -11.46
CA GLN A 349 13.88 2.69 -11.89
C GLN A 349 13.80 2.76 -13.41
N SER A 350 12.59 2.98 -13.95
CA SER A 350 12.42 3.45 -15.33
C SER A 350 12.57 4.98 -15.44
N GLN A 351 12.45 5.69 -14.32
CA GLN A 351 12.53 7.15 -14.22
C GLN A 351 13.65 7.57 -13.28
N LYS A 352 14.19 8.77 -13.47
CA LYS A 352 15.28 9.31 -12.64
C LYS A 352 14.83 9.62 -11.20
N PHE A 353 13.56 9.92 -11.00
CA PHE A 353 12.99 10.32 -9.72
C PHE A 353 11.79 9.42 -9.39
N VAL A 354 11.65 9.05 -8.12
CA VAL A 354 10.43 8.42 -7.59
C VAL A 354 9.61 9.41 -6.78
N LYS A 355 8.34 9.09 -6.57
CA LYS A 355 7.45 9.87 -5.72
C LYS A 355 7.47 9.35 -4.29
N ALA A 356 7.36 10.25 -3.30
CA ALA A 356 7.35 9.85 -1.90
C ALA A 356 6.06 9.09 -1.52
N TRP A 357 4.94 9.42 -2.15
CA TRP A 357 3.64 8.84 -1.86
C TRP A 357 3.49 7.37 -2.32
N ASP A 358 4.20 6.97 -3.38
CA ASP A 358 4.35 5.57 -3.83
C ASP A 358 4.99 4.64 -2.78
N HIS A 359 5.55 5.20 -1.70
CA HIS A 359 6.44 4.45 -0.81
C HIS A 359 6.10 4.62 0.67
N ALA A 360 5.70 5.81 1.13
CA ALA A 360 5.61 6.12 2.56
C ALA A 360 4.73 5.14 3.35
N ALA A 361 3.51 4.85 2.87
CA ALA A 361 2.56 3.97 3.58
C ALA A 361 3.01 2.51 3.57
N GLY A 362 3.51 2.06 2.42
CA GLY A 362 4.05 0.71 2.27
C GLY A 362 5.32 0.49 3.11
N LEU A 363 6.18 1.50 3.19
CA LEU A 363 7.46 1.44 3.91
C LEU A 363 7.25 1.12 5.38
N ILE A 364 6.40 1.89 6.08
CA ILE A 364 6.17 1.66 7.50
C ILE A 364 5.45 0.33 7.72
N CYS A 365 4.51 -0.06 6.84
CA CYS A 365 3.84 -1.36 6.94
C CYS A 365 4.81 -2.53 6.78
N VAL A 366 5.82 -2.43 5.92
CA VAL A 366 6.85 -3.46 5.79
C VAL A 366 7.79 -3.48 7.01
N GLN A 367 8.25 -2.32 7.46
CA GLN A 367 9.17 -2.22 8.61
C GLN A 367 8.54 -2.75 9.90
N GLU A 368 7.31 -2.34 10.20
CA GLU A 368 6.58 -2.77 11.38
C GLU A 368 6.13 -4.25 11.32
N ALA A 369 6.03 -4.83 10.11
CA ALA A 369 5.84 -6.27 9.94
C ALA A 369 7.13 -7.09 10.12
N GLY A 370 8.28 -6.43 10.38
CA GLY A 370 9.59 -7.05 10.56
C GLY A 370 10.47 -7.10 9.30
N GLY A 371 10.04 -6.46 8.22
CA GLY A 371 10.77 -6.38 6.95
C GLY A 371 11.79 -5.23 6.90
N LYS A 372 12.40 -5.05 5.72
CA LYS A 372 13.36 -3.98 5.46
C LYS A 372 13.16 -3.35 4.09
N VAL A 373 13.25 -2.02 4.06
CA VAL A 373 13.10 -1.18 2.86
C VAL A 373 14.33 -0.27 2.72
N THR A 374 15.02 -0.37 1.59
CA THR A 374 16.19 0.48 1.27
C THR A 374 16.18 0.86 -0.20
N ASP A 375 17.05 1.78 -0.58
CA ASP A 375 17.48 1.87 -1.98
C ASP A 375 18.46 0.74 -2.36
N GLY A 376 18.93 0.74 -3.61
CA GLY A 376 19.85 -0.25 -4.16
C GLY A 376 21.28 -0.16 -3.62
N GLU A 377 21.61 0.90 -2.87
CA GLU A 377 22.87 1.05 -2.14
C GLU A 377 22.75 0.65 -0.66
N GLY A 378 21.54 0.26 -0.23
CA GLY A 378 21.26 -0.18 1.15
C GLY A 378 20.93 0.95 2.11
N SER A 379 20.80 2.19 1.63
CA SER A 379 20.39 3.33 2.46
C SER A 379 18.91 3.24 2.78
N ASN A 380 18.54 3.55 4.03
CA ASN A 380 17.14 3.48 4.46
C ASN A 380 16.30 4.52 3.70
N LEU A 381 15.32 4.04 2.93
CA LEU A 381 14.44 4.85 2.09
C LEU A 381 13.66 5.90 2.89
N GLU A 382 13.43 5.63 4.18
CA GLU A 382 12.79 6.58 5.10
C GLU A 382 13.53 7.91 5.15
N ASN A 383 14.86 7.90 5.07
CA ASN A 383 15.63 9.13 5.18
C ASN A 383 15.30 10.09 4.03
N LEU A 384 15.07 9.56 2.82
CA LEU A 384 14.72 10.34 1.63
C LEU A 384 13.28 10.87 1.71
N ILE A 385 12.33 10.02 2.15
CA ILE A 385 10.94 10.46 2.40
C ILE A 385 10.90 11.53 3.50
N GLY A 386 11.71 11.36 4.55
CA GLY A 386 11.79 12.24 5.71
C GLY A 386 12.32 13.65 5.44
N GLU A 387 12.88 13.90 4.26
CA GLU A 387 13.26 15.25 3.83
C GLU A 387 12.05 16.12 3.49
N GLY A 388 10.88 15.52 3.26
CA GLY A 388 9.66 16.23 2.87
C GLY A 388 9.61 16.66 1.40
N GLN A 389 10.51 16.13 0.58
CA GLN A 389 10.46 16.34 -0.87
C GLN A 389 9.37 15.44 -1.49
N ARG A 390 8.66 15.97 -2.50
CA ARG A 390 7.67 15.21 -3.29
C ARG A 390 8.32 14.05 -4.03
N THR A 391 9.56 14.25 -4.48
CA THR A 391 10.32 13.29 -5.26
C THR A 391 11.75 13.19 -4.78
N PHE A 392 12.35 12.01 -4.93
CA PHE A 392 13.75 11.79 -4.61
C PHE A 392 14.40 10.78 -5.56
N VAL A 393 15.73 10.65 -5.47
CA VAL A 393 16.51 9.70 -6.28
C VAL A 393 17.05 8.60 -5.36
N PRO A 394 16.62 7.34 -5.50
CA PRO A 394 17.18 6.25 -4.72
C PRO A 394 18.58 5.90 -5.22
N GLY A 395 19.51 5.62 -4.30
CA GLY A 395 20.83 5.07 -4.62
C GLY A 395 20.75 3.75 -5.37
N GLY A 396 21.73 3.45 -6.21
CA GLY A 396 21.80 2.18 -6.94
C GLY A 396 20.65 1.92 -7.94
N GLY A 397 19.84 2.94 -8.28
CA GLY A 397 18.83 2.85 -9.34
C GLY A 397 17.71 1.83 -9.10
N SER A 398 17.47 1.43 -7.85
CA SER A 398 16.39 0.53 -7.47
C SER A 398 15.93 0.76 -6.03
N ILE A 399 14.73 0.29 -5.70
CA ILE A 399 14.26 0.22 -4.32
C ILE A 399 14.05 -1.25 -3.96
N MET A 400 14.57 -1.64 -2.81
CA MET A 400 14.51 -2.99 -2.28
C MET A 400 13.48 -3.05 -1.16
N VAL A 401 12.45 -3.89 -1.34
CA VAL A 401 11.43 -4.16 -0.32
C VAL A 401 11.50 -5.64 0.01
N THR A 402 11.84 -6.00 1.25
CA THR A 402 12.16 -7.40 1.60
C THR A 402 11.60 -7.79 2.96
N ASN A 403 11.56 -9.09 3.22
CA ASN A 403 11.30 -9.67 4.53
C ASN A 403 12.41 -9.44 5.57
N GLY A 404 13.44 -8.64 5.25
CA GLY A 404 14.59 -8.39 6.12
C GLY A 404 15.63 -9.50 6.13
N HIS A 405 15.20 -10.77 6.20
CA HIS A 405 16.08 -11.94 6.23
C HIS A 405 16.95 -12.08 4.97
N LEU A 406 16.36 -11.90 3.79
CA LEU A 406 17.05 -12.00 2.50
C LEU A 406 17.76 -10.71 2.09
N HIS A 407 17.57 -9.62 2.83
CA HIS A 407 17.94 -8.28 2.38
C HIS A 407 19.43 -8.13 2.11
N HIS A 408 20.29 -8.63 3.00
CA HIS A 408 21.74 -8.55 2.84
C HIS A 408 22.24 -9.38 1.64
N ILE A 409 21.66 -10.56 1.41
CA ILE A 409 22.01 -11.44 0.30
C ILE A 409 21.68 -10.77 -1.03
N ILE A 410 20.48 -10.17 -1.12
CA ILE A 410 20.03 -9.45 -2.31
C ILE A 410 20.91 -8.23 -2.55
N LEU A 411 21.21 -7.44 -1.52
CA LEU A 411 22.00 -6.22 -1.64
C LEU A 411 23.44 -6.52 -2.08
N GLU A 412 24.07 -7.54 -1.50
CA GLU A 412 25.41 -7.97 -1.90
C GLU A 412 25.44 -8.43 -3.36
N HIS A 413 24.38 -9.12 -3.81
CA HIS A 413 24.25 -9.53 -5.20
C HIS A 413 24.10 -8.34 -6.18
N LEU A 414 23.32 -7.32 -5.80
CA LEU A 414 23.15 -6.11 -6.62
C LEU A 414 24.40 -5.22 -6.67
N SER A 415 25.30 -5.37 -5.70
CA SER A 415 26.54 -4.58 -5.60
C SER A 415 27.72 -5.19 -6.37
N ARG A 416 27.55 -6.39 -6.95
CA ARG A 416 28.55 -7.10 -7.76
C ARG A 416 28.31 -6.84 -9.25
#